data_AF-A0A964EQD1-F1
#
_entry.id   AF-A0A964EQD1-F1
#
_cell.length_a   1.000
_cell.length_b   1.000
_cell.length_c   1.000
_cell.angle_alpha   90.00
_cell.angle_beta   90.00
_cell.angle_gamma   90.00
#
_symmetry.space_group_name_H-M   'P 1'
#
loop_
_entity.id
_entity.type
_entity.pdbx_description
1 polymer ?
#
loop_
_entity_poly.entity_id
_entity_poly.type
_entity_poly.pdbx_seq_one_letter_code
_entity_poly.pdbx_strand_id
1 'polypeptide(L)'
;MRWLHRLTALSFILLYLAIAFHLEDAVFPTRRFDMFSQPWGHSYGLQLVRLPGGEVVHPTSLDRWDCPTDPATVTPPGPGTPNDPCAGFHVNTGTERTVLEWVRSHPAGEGPPLVPVEFFRRVYRFPEGGGAPTTVDCPIMTCRAGTRTP
;
A
#
# COMPACT_ATOMS: atom_id res chain seq x y z
N MET A 1 -30.74 33.63 -3.71
CA MET A 1 -30.69 32.41 -2.86
C MET A 1 -30.05 31.19 -3.55
N ARG A 2 -30.34 30.88 -4.82
CA ARG A 2 -29.71 29.73 -5.53
C ARG A 2 -28.17 29.74 -5.61
N TRP A 3 -27.55 30.92 -5.60
CA TRP A 3 -26.09 31.08 -5.60
C TRP A 3 -25.41 30.68 -4.29
N LEU A 4 -26.08 30.90 -3.15
CA LEU A 4 -25.52 30.60 -1.84
C LEU A 4 -25.38 29.09 -1.63
N HIS A 5 -26.35 28.30 -2.11
CA HIS A 5 -26.33 26.83 -2.06
C HIS A 5 -25.26 26.20 -2.97
N ARG A 6 -24.99 26.81 -4.13
CA ARG A 6 -23.93 26.35 -5.03
C ARG A 6 -22.54 26.56 -4.44
N LEU A 7 -22.34 27.70 -3.77
CA LEU A 7 -21.08 27.99 -3.09
C LEU A 7 -20.84 27.04 -1.92
N THR A 8 -21.87 26.75 -1.11
CA THR A 8 -21.74 25.80 0.01
C THR A 8 -21.45 24.38 -0.50
N ALA A 9 -22.17 23.90 -1.51
CA ALA A 9 -21.90 22.58 -2.09
C ALA A 9 -20.47 22.46 -2.64
N LEU A 10 -19.97 23.51 -3.32
CA LEU A 10 -18.60 23.54 -3.81
C LEU A 10 -17.58 23.52 -2.67
N SER A 11 -17.80 24.27 -1.59
CA SER A 11 -16.94 24.27 -0.40
C SER A 11 -16.88 22.90 0.27
N PHE A 12 -18.01 22.18 0.37
CA PHE A 12 -18.04 20.82 0.92
C PHE A 12 -17.29 19.82 0.04
N ILE A 13 -17.42 19.92 -1.29
CA ILE A 13 -16.68 19.07 -2.23
C ILE A 13 -15.18 19.35 -2.12
N LEU A 14 -14.77 20.61 -2.08
CA LEU A 14 -13.35 20.98 -1.96
C LEU A 14 -12.76 20.57 -0.62
N LEU A 15 -13.52 20.69 0.48
CA LEU A 15 -13.10 20.22 1.80
C LEU A 15 -12.97 18.70 1.84
N TYR A 16 -13.93 17.97 1.28
CA TYR A 16 -13.86 16.52 1.14
C TYR A 16 -12.64 16.09 0.34
N LEU A 17 -12.38 16.75 -0.80
CA LEU A 17 -11.19 16.49 -1.61
C LEU A 17 -9.91 16.81 -0.84
N ALA A 18 -9.82 17.96 -0.15
CA ALA A 18 -8.65 18.32 0.64
C ALA A 18 -8.37 17.33 1.78
N ILE A 19 -9.41 16.84 2.45
CA ILE A 19 -9.28 15.78 3.46
C ILE A 19 -8.85 14.46 2.80
N ALA A 20 -9.46 14.07 1.67
CA ALA A 20 -9.08 12.86 0.95
C ALA A 20 -7.64 12.91 0.38
N PHE A 21 -7.16 14.09 -0.01
CA PHE A 21 -5.79 14.35 -0.45
C PHE A 21 -4.80 14.38 0.73
N HIS A 22 -5.15 14.98 1.86
CA HIS A 22 -4.29 14.93 3.05
C HIS A 22 -4.23 13.54 3.70
N LEU A 23 -5.25 12.72 3.46
CA LEU A 23 -5.27 11.31 3.80
C LEU A 23 -4.69 10.44 2.68
N GLU A 24 -3.79 10.94 1.82
CA GLU A 24 -3.17 10.17 0.71
C GLU A 24 -2.41 8.89 1.13
N ASP A 25 -2.19 8.70 2.44
CA ASP A 25 -1.71 7.45 3.05
C ASP A 25 -2.77 6.69 3.88
N ALA A 26 -3.97 7.23 4.00
CA ALA A 26 -5.08 6.70 4.79
C ALA A 26 -6.39 6.66 3.98
N VAL A 27 -6.52 5.59 3.20
CA VAL A 27 -7.80 4.97 2.80
C VAL A 27 -8.48 5.55 1.55
N PHE A 28 -8.95 4.63 0.71
CA PHE A 28 -10.02 4.72 -0.31
C PHE A 28 -10.78 6.06 -0.41
N PRO A 29 -10.98 6.66 -1.61
CA PRO A 29 -10.91 6.05 -2.95
C PRO A 29 -9.84 6.62 -3.91
N THR A 30 -8.88 7.43 -3.44
CA THR A 30 -8.00 8.23 -4.32
C THR A 30 -6.88 7.44 -5.01
N ARG A 31 -6.63 6.18 -4.64
CA ARG A 31 -5.74 5.28 -5.40
C ARG A 31 -6.53 4.50 -6.44
N ARG A 32 -5.99 4.32 -7.64
CA ARG A 32 -6.56 3.43 -8.68
C ARG A 32 -6.59 2.00 -8.14
N PHE A 33 -7.73 1.56 -7.65
CA PHE A 33 -7.96 0.17 -7.27
C PHE A 33 -8.26 -0.62 -8.54
N ASP A 34 -7.36 -1.53 -8.89
CA ASP A 34 -7.62 -2.51 -9.94
C ASP A 34 -8.50 -3.61 -9.34
N MET A 35 -9.80 -3.32 -9.18
CA MET A 35 -10.80 -4.27 -8.69
C MET A 35 -11.07 -5.32 -9.77
N PHE A 36 -10.24 -6.36 -9.85
CA PHE A 36 -10.63 -7.56 -10.59
C PHE A 36 -11.76 -8.27 -9.85
N SER A 37 -12.95 -8.20 -10.42
CA SER A 37 -14.18 -8.82 -9.93
C SER A 37 -14.21 -10.31 -10.23
N GLN A 38 -13.97 -11.19 -9.24
CA GLN A 38 -14.22 -12.64 -9.30
C GLN A 38 -14.51 -13.23 -7.90
N PRO A 39 -15.11 -14.44 -7.79
CA PRO A 39 -16.34 -14.70 -7.03
C PRO A 39 -16.19 -15.00 -5.52
N TRP A 40 -15.04 -14.70 -4.91
CA TRP A 40 -14.86 -14.89 -3.46
C TRP A 40 -14.23 -13.65 -2.83
N GLY A 41 -15.10 -12.69 -2.51
CA GLY A 41 -14.80 -11.49 -1.74
C GLY A 41 -14.07 -10.40 -2.52
N HIS A 42 -14.60 -9.18 -2.45
CA HIS A 42 -13.88 -7.99 -2.90
C HIS A 42 -12.69 -7.77 -1.96
N SER A 43 -11.47 -8.04 -2.44
CA SER A 43 -10.25 -7.69 -1.71
C SER A 43 -9.19 -7.10 -2.63
N TYR A 44 -8.36 -6.22 -2.09
CA TYR A 44 -7.27 -5.58 -2.80
C TYR A 44 -6.01 -5.60 -1.92
N GLY A 45 -4.86 -5.89 -2.52
CA GLY A 45 -3.57 -5.85 -1.85
C GLY A 45 -2.74 -4.66 -2.29
N LEU A 46 -2.05 -4.05 -1.32
CA LEU A 46 -1.07 -2.99 -1.55
C LEU A 46 0.23 -3.35 -0.87
N GLN A 47 1.36 -3.19 -1.57
CA GLN A 47 2.67 -3.31 -0.91
C GLN A 47 3.04 -2.01 -0.20
N LEU A 48 3.43 -2.15 1.06
CA LEU A 48 3.71 -1.07 1.99
C LEU A 48 4.94 -1.41 2.82
N VAL A 49 5.49 -0.38 3.45
CA VAL A 49 6.71 -0.49 4.26
C VAL A 49 6.46 0.14 5.62
N ARG A 50 6.86 -0.55 6.68
CA ARG A 50 6.81 -0.05 8.05
C ARG A 50 8.21 0.37 8.47
N LEU A 51 8.35 1.64 8.83
CA LEU A 51 9.59 2.22 9.36
C LEU A 51 9.77 1.83 10.83
N PRO A 52 10.98 1.95 11.41
CA PRO A 52 11.23 1.65 12.83
C PRO A 52 10.33 2.39 13.82
N GLY A 53 9.84 3.59 13.44
CA GLY A 53 8.89 4.37 14.24
C GLY A 53 7.43 3.91 14.17
N GLY A 54 7.13 2.84 13.42
CA GLY A 54 5.77 2.33 13.21
C GLY A 54 5.01 3.03 12.08
N GLU A 55 5.58 4.08 11.49
CA GLU A 55 5.02 4.76 10.33
C GLU A 55 4.95 3.82 9.12
N VAL A 56 3.83 3.88 8.39
CA VAL A 56 3.59 3.06 7.19
C VAL A 56 3.61 3.96 5.97
N VAL A 57 4.52 3.67 5.05
CA VAL A 57 4.73 4.47 3.83
C VAL A 57 4.67 3.58 2.58
N HIS A 58 4.45 4.21 1.43
CA HIS A 58 4.58 3.52 0.16
C HIS A 58 6.06 3.28 -0.18
N PRO A 59 6.46 2.13 -0.76
CA PRO A 59 7.86 1.85 -1.05
C PRO A 59 8.53 2.89 -1.96
N THR A 60 7.78 3.50 -2.88
CA THR A 60 8.32 4.55 -3.76
C THR A 60 8.66 5.87 -3.06
N SER A 61 8.32 6.02 -1.77
CA SER A 61 8.77 7.17 -0.96
C SER A 61 10.23 7.04 -0.52
N LEU A 62 10.83 5.85 -0.66
CA LEU A 62 12.23 5.55 -0.37
C LEU A 62 12.93 5.21 -1.69
N ASP A 63 14.20 5.56 -1.81
CA ASP A 63 14.94 5.57 -3.09
C ASP A 63 16.25 4.79 -3.04
N ARG A 64 16.57 4.18 -1.90
CA ARG A 64 17.70 3.28 -1.71
C ARG A 64 17.26 2.07 -0.90
N TRP A 65 17.58 0.89 -1.42
CA TRP A 65 17.09 -0.38 -0.90
C TRP A 65 18.19 -1.44 -0.82
N ASP A 66 18.26 -2.11 0.31
CA ASP A 66 19.11 -3.28 0.55
C ASP A 66 18.24 -4.40 1.13
N CYS A 67 17.91 -5.37 0.29
CA CYS A 67 17.07 -6.50 0.67
C CYS A 67 17.89 -7.80 0.66
N PRO A 68 17.71 -8.70 1.64
CA PRO A 68 18.47 -9.96 1.72
C PRO A 68 18.15 -10.93 0.59
N THR A 69 17.05 -10.71 -0.14
CA THR A 69 16.61 -11.52 -1.28
C THR A 69 16.02 -10.58 -2.33
N ASP A 70 16.11 -10.94 -3.61
CA ASP A 70 15.52 -10.14 -4.69
C ASP A 70 13.99 -10.02 -4.47
N PRO A 71 13.48 -8.81 -4.21
CA PRO A 71 12.06 -8.59 -3.96
C PRO A 71 11.17 -9.10 -5.09
N ALA A 72 11.65 -9.03 -6.34
CA ALA A 72 10.91 -9.49 -7.52
C ALA A 72 10.77 -11.02 -7.60
N THR A 73 11.60 -11.77 -6.86
CA THR A 73 11.53 -13.24 -6.78
C THR A 73 10.76 -13.75 -5.58
N VAL A 74 10.42 -12.88 -4.62
CA VAL A 74 9.64 -13.29 -3.46
C VAL A 74 8.21 -13.46 -3.91
N THR A 75 7.85 -14.73 -4.12
CA THR A 75 6.46 -15.12 -4.20
C THR A 75 5.86 -14.93 -2.82
N PRO A 76 4.91 -13.99 -2.65
CA PRO A 76 4.16 -13.88 -1.42
C PRO A 76 3.53 -15.25 -1.13
N PRO A 77 3.44 -15.67 0.15
CA PRO A 77 2.84 -16.94 0.49
C PRO A 77 1.45 -17.04 -0.17
N GLY A 78 1.25 -18.16 -0.87
CA GLY A 78 0.02 -18.40 -1.61
C GLY A 78 -1.15 -18.69 -0.66
N PRO A 79 -2.40 -18.59 -1.13
CA PRO A 79 -3.55 -19.03 -0.37
C PRO A 79 -3.39 -20.53 -0.03
N GLY A 80 -3.20 -20.84 1.26
CA GLY A 80 -3.06 -22.21 1.75
C GLY A 80 -1.82 -22.51 2.58
N THR A 81 -0.91 -21.54 2.78
CA THR A 81 0.22 -21.72 3.70
C THR A 81 -0.31 -21.74 5.16
N PRO A 82 -0.15 -22.85 5.92
CA PRO A 82 -0.65 -22.90 7.29
C PRO A 82 0.07 -21.84 8.14
N ASN A 83 -0.68 -21.00 8.85
CA ASN A 83 -0.21 -19.85 9.64
C ASN A 83 0.16 -18.58 8.87
N ASP A 84 -0.08 -18.51 7.56
CA ASP A 84 0.03 -17.26 6.84
C ASP A 84 -1.20 -16.37 7.14
N PRO A 85 -1.04 -15.16 7.71
CA PRO A 85 -2.16 -14.24 7.92
C PRO A 85 -2.88 -13.88 6.62
N CYS A 86 -2.26 -14.12 5.47
CA CYS A 86 -2.78 -13.85 4.13
C CYS A 86 -3.45 -15.08 3.48
N ALA A 87 -3.46 -16.23 4.17
CA ALA A 87 -4.02 -17.45 3.64
C ALA A 87 -5.49 -17.25 3.26
N GLY A 88 -5.80 -17.46 1.98
CA GLY A 88 -7.16 -17.37 1.44
C GLY A 88 -7.50 -16.04 0.75
N PHE A 89 -6.60 -15.06 0.72
CA PHE A 89 -6.80 -13.86 -0.11
C PHE A 89 -6.31 -14.07 -1.55
N HIS A 90 -7.16 -13.74 -2.51
CA HIS A 90 -6.80 -13.66 -3.93
C HIS A 90 -6.44 -12.20 -4.26
N VAL A 91 -5.15 -11.91 -4.38
CA VAL A 91 -4.65 -10.57 -4.64
C VAL A 91 -4.05 -10.49 -6.04
N ASN A 92 -4.31 -9.39 -6.76
CA ASN A 92 -3.70 -9.13 -8.07
C ASN A 92 -2.19 -8.88 -7.91
N THR A 93 -1.39 -9.77 -8.48
CA THR A 93 0.08 -9.72 -8.42
C THR A 93 0.70 -8.71 -9.39
N GLY A 94 -0.07 -8.15 -10.33
CA GLY A 94 0.43 -7.24 -11.37
C GLY A 94 1.00 -5.94 -10.80
N THR A 95 0.21 -5.21 -10.01
CA THR A 95 0.63 -3.93 -9.39
C THR A 95 1.76 -4.14 -8.38
N GLU A 96 1.73 -5.27 -7.69
CA GLU A 96 2.75 -5.66 -6.71
C GLU A 96 4.09 -5.92 -7.39
N ARG A 97 4.08 -6.58 -8.55
CA ARG A 97 5.29 -6.80 -9.35
C ARG A 97 5.95 -5.48 -9.74
N THR A 98 5.18 -4.47 -10.14
CA THR A 98 5.74 -3.14 -10.50
C THR A 98 6.43 -2.47 -9.31
N VAL A 99 5.88 -2.60 -8.10
CA VAL A 99 6.51 -2.03 -6.90
C VAL A 99 7.81 -2.77 -6.54
N LEU A 100 7.82 -4.10 -6.63
CA LEU A 100 9.03 -4.90 -6.40
C LEU A 100 10.11 -4.62 -7.46
N GLU A 101 9.72 -4.46 -8.72
CA GLU A 101 10.61 -4.02 -9.80
C GLU A 101 11.18 -2.62 -9.52
N TRP A 102 10.36 -1.69 -9.01
CA TRP A 102 10.84 -0.37 -8.59
C TRP A 102 11.90 -0.47 -7.49
N VAL A 103 11.62 -1.19 -6.40
CA VAL A 103 12.58 -1.43 -5.30
C VAL A 103 13.87 -2.03 -5.83
N ARG A 104 13.79 -3.06 -6.69
CA ARG A 104 14.96 -3.69 -7.31
C ARG A 104 15.80 -2.72 -8.15
N SER A 105 15.17 -1.79 -8.84
CA SER A 105 15.87 -0.76 -9.65
C SER A 105 16.50 0.36 -8.82
N HIS A 106 16.28 0.39 -7.50
CA HIS A 106 16.78 1.40 -6.57
C HIS A 106 17.69 0.79 -5.49
N PRO A 107 18.79 0.12 -5.85
CA PRO A 107 19.67 -0.52 -4.88
C PRO A 107 20.32 0.50 -3.94
N ALA A 108 20.85 0.00 -2.83
CA ALA A 108 21.68 0.77 -1.93
C ALA A 108 22.80 1.48 -2.70
N GLY A 109 22.94 2.77 -2.47
CA GLY A 109 23.98 3.61 -3.02
C GLY A 109 24.52 4.55 -1.94
N GLU A 110 25.44 5.44 -2.34
CA GLU A 110 25.99 6.45 -1.45
C GLU A 110 24.88 7.31 -0.80
N GLY A 111 25.13 7.75 0.44
CA GLY A 111 24.21 8.60 1.20
C GLY A 111 24.06 8.17 2.66
N PRO A 112 23.04 8.70 3.37
CA PRO A 112 22.78 8.38 4.77
C PRO A 112 22.64 6.88 5.06
N PRO A 113 22.86 6.42 6.30
CA PRO A 113 22.65 5.03 6.69
C PRO A 113 21.22 4.55 6.40
N LEU A 114 21.10 3.35 5.81
CA LEU A 114 19.80 2.70 5.64
C LEU A 114 19.29 2.17 6.98
N VAL A 115 18.00 2.37 7.23
CA VAL A 115 17.31 1.90 8.43
C VAL A 115 16.59 0.57 8.12
N PRO A 116 16.46 -0.34 9.10
CA PRO A 116 15.67 -1.56 8.90
C PRO A 116 14.20 -1.19 8.68
N VAL A 117 13.57 -1.80 7.68
CA VAL A 117 12.16 -1.59 7.36
C VAL A 117 11.48 -2.93 7.12
N GLU A 118 10.24 -3.06 7.59
CA GLU A 118 9.42 -4.24 7.33
C GLU A 118 8.64 -4.02 6.04
N PHE A 119 8.88 -4.86 5.06
CA PHE A 119 8.15 -4.88 3.80
C PHE A 119 6.98 -5.84 3.95
N PHE A 120 5.77 -5.36 3.69
CA PHE A 120 4.55 -6.15 3.89
C PHE A 120 3.49 -5.83 2.85
N ARG A 121 2.54 -6.73 2.67
CA ARG A 121 1.32 -6.48 1.90
C ARG A 121 0.21 -6.11 2.87
N ARG A 122 -0.57 -5.08 2.57
CA ARG A 122 -1.84 -4.81 3.25
C ARG A 122 -2.98 -5.27 2.36
N VAL A 123 -3.75 -6.23 2.84
CA VAL A 123 -4.98 -6.69 2.18
C VAL A 123 -6.16 -5.94 2.78
N TYR A 124 -6.90 -5.23 1.93
CA TYR A 124 -8.17 -4.61 2.25
C TYR A 124 -9.28 -5.58 1.91
N ARG A 125 -10.08 -5.99 2.89
CA ARG A 125 -11.26 -6.84 2.73
C ARG A 125 -12.51 -5.98 2.84
N PHE A 126 -13.34 -6.03 1.80
CA PHE A 126 -14.63 -5.36 1.81
C PHE A 126 -15.72 -6.36 2.21
N PRO A 127 -16.54 -6.06 3.23
CA PRO A 127 -17.61 -6.95 3.66
C PRO A 127 -18.70 -7.07 2.59
N GLU A 128 -19.21 -8.29 2.40
CA GLU A 128 -20.38 -8.56 1.57
C GLU A 128 -21.61 -7.96 2.27
N GLY A 129 -22.10 -6.83 1.77
CA GLY A 129 -23.19 -6.06 2.40
C GLY A 129 -22.84 -4.60 2.73
N GLY A 130 -21.60 -4.17 2.48
CA GLY A 130 -21.15 -2.80 2.73
C GLY A 130 -20.69 -2.56 4.16
N GLY A 131 -19.92 -1.48 4.36
CA GLY A 131 -19.25 -1.17 5.62
C GLY A 131 -17.80 -0.75 5.41
N ALA A 132 -17.13 -0.39 6.49
CA ALA A 132 -15.71 -0.04 6.45
C ALA A 132 -14.88 -1.28 6.05
N PRO A 133 -13.84 -1.12 5.21
CA PRO A 133 -12.93 -2.21 4.91
C PRO A 133 -12.16 -2.62 6.17
N THR A 134 -11.91 -3.91 6.31
CA THR A 134 -10.94 -4.41 7.30
C THR A 134 -9.59 -4.61 6.60
N THR A 135 -8.50 -4.50 7.35
CA THR A 135 -7.14 -4.67 6.83
C THR A 135 -6.42 -5.81 7.50
N VAL A 136 -5.66 -6.56 6.71
CA VAL A 136 -4.72 -7.58 7.19
C VAL A 136 -3.33 -7.25 6.66
N ASP A 137 -2.36 -7.15 7.57
CA ASP A 137 -0.96 -6.93 7.21
C ASP A 137 -0.23 -8.28 7.11
N CYS A 138 0.46 -8.45 5.99
CA CYS A 138 1.05 -9.66 5.49
C CYS A 138 2.56 -9.47 5.37
N PRO A 139 3.37 -9.85 6.38
CA PRO A 139 4.81 -9.68 6.31
C PRO A 139 5.39 -10.42 5.10
N ILE A 140 6.24 -9.73 4.32
CA ILE A 140 6.92 -10.31 3.16
C ILE A 140 8.39 -10.56 3.51
N MET A 141 9.09 -9.51 3.92
CA MET A 141 10.50 -9.57 4.29
C MET A 141 10.92 -8.34 5.09
N THR A 142 12.12 -8.39 5.65
CA THR A 142 12.79 -7.21 6.20
C THR A 142 13.87 -6.76 5.24
N CYS A 143 13.83 -5.49 4.83
CA CYS A 143 14.88 -4.85 4.06
C CYS A 143 15.53 -3.76 4.91
N ARG A 144 16.53 -3.09 4.35
CA ARG A 144 16.98 -1.78 4.79
C ARG A 144 16.66 -0.78 3.71
N ALA A 145 16.15 0.38 4.09
CA ALA A 145 15.82 1.42 3.14
C ALA A 145 16.15 2.79 3.71
N GLY A 146 16.21 3.78 2.82
CA GLY A 146 16.39 5.16 3.19
C GLY A 146 16.00 6.06 2.05
N THR A 147 15.94 7.35 2.35
CA THR A 147 15.86 8.41 1.36
C THR A 147 17.28 8.83 0.96
N ARG A 148 17.46 9.33 -0.26
CA ARG A 148 18.67 9.98 -0.75
C ARG A 148 18.75 11.40 -0.25
N THR A 149 17.64 11.93 0.31
CA THR A 149 17.31 13.36 0.47
C THR A 149 18.55 14.26 0.40
N PRO A 150 18.54 15.28 -0.48
CA PRO A 150 19.70 16.12 -0.76
C PRO A 150 20.48 16.58 0.47
#